data_AF-A0A7S0VNF3-F1
#
_entry.id   AF-A0A7S0VNF3-F1
#
_cell.length_a   1.000
_cell.length_b   1.000
_cell.length_c   1.000
_cell.angle_alpha   90.00
_cell.angle_beta   90.00
_cell.angle_gamma   90.00
#
_symmetry.space_group_name_H-M   'P 1'
#
loop_
_entity.id
_entity.type
_entity.pdbx_description
1 polymer ?
#
loop_
_entity_poly.entity_id
_entity_poly.type
_entity_poly.pdbx_seq_one_letter_code
_entity_poly.pdbx_strand_id
1 'polypeptide(L)'
;ETYSSPLRAKGMEDFAQLVAEVTEPAKHGDGAKVREVLRDAKRTHFLWQASGTQQEGIDKCIDTCLAEAGAEQVLKGWAVTSVNEWGVDQERILLLTDKKVYRIKFDFDSKTVQSTKAVALSEILRVEYGSFKAAKTSLTTWVWKKEIEQSQGFRIYTKERDGNKSINEMARQQLAPVLGEAPPEVDFVREYRALNAEDEPWREEVFAQELAAAFMAASILSSVSFDVRPAAMDKEVPGGVFSMFYNSLGMGKYSAKA
;
A
#
# COMPACT_ATOMS: atom_id res chain seq x y z
N GLU A 1 4.95 25.90 17.51
CA GLU A 1 4.76 26.38 16.13
C GLU A 1 5.32 25.33 15.19
N THR A 2 4.45 24.58 14.52
CA THR A 2 4.84 23.57 13.53
C THR A 2 5.31 24.27 12.26
N TYR A 3 6.62 24.23 11.98
CA TYR A 3 7.17 24.58 10.67
C TYR A 3 6.54 23.66 9.61
N SER A 4 5.49 24.14 8.95
CA SER A 4 5.04 23.54 7.70
C SER A 4 6.09 23.90 6.65
N SER A 5 7.03 22.97 6.41
CA SER A 5 8.04 23.12 5.35
C SER A 5 7.36 23.47 4.02
N PRO A 6 7.84 24.48 3.26
CA PRO A 6 7.35 24.78 1.91
C PRO A 6 7.35 23.56 0.97
N LEU A 7 8.22 22.57 1.23
CA LEU A 7 8.26 21.30 0.51
C LEU A 7 6.98 20.48 0.69
N ARG A 8 6.30 20.63 1.83
CA ARG A 8 5.10 19.86 2.17
C ARG A 8 3.85 20.36 1.45
N ALA A 9 3.72 21.68 1.28
CA ALA A 9 2.61 22.26 0.52
C ALA A 9 2.69 21.87 -0.96
N LYS A 10 3.91 21.93 -1.52
CA LYS A 10 4.19 21.48 -2.89
C LYS A 10 3.87 19.99 -3.07
N GLY A 11 4.28 19.13 -2.13
CA GLY A 11 3.99 17.70 -2.20
C GLY A 11 2.48 17.35 -2.25
N MET A 12 1.63 18.16 -1.62
CA MET A 12 0.17 17.95 -1.66
C MET A 12 -0.45 18.34 -3.00
N GLU A 13 0.02 19.42 -3.62
CA GLU A 13 -0.41 19.82 -4.97
C GLU A 13 0.04 18.79 -6.00
N ASP A 14 1.30 18.34 -5.91
CA ASP A 14 1.86 17.30 -6.78
C ASP A 14 1.07 15.98 -6.64
N PHE A 15 0.68 15.59 -5.41
CA PHE A 15 -0.17 14.43 -5.18
C PHE A 15 -1.57 14.58 -5.81
N ALA A 16 -2.23 15.71 -5.61
CA ALA A 16 -3.55 15.96 -6.19
C ALA A 16 -3.50 15.93 -7.73
N GLN A 17 -2.44 16.50 -8.31
CA GLN A 17 -2.19 16.44 -9.74
C GLN A 17 -1.97 15.00 -10.21
N LEU A 18 -1.12 14.23 -9.53
CA LEU A 18 -0.90 12.82 -9.85
C LEU A 18 -2.21 12.02 -9.82
N VAL A 19 -3.04 12.20 -8.78
CA VAL A 19 -4.34 11.54 -8.68
C VAL A 19 -5.22 11.88 -9.88
N ALA A 20 -5.29 13.15 -10.28
CA ALA A 20 -6.05 13.54 -11.47
C ALA A 20 -5.48 12.88 -12.75
N GLU A 21 -4.16 12.90 -12.93
CA GLU A 21 -3.48 12.34 -14.10
C GLU A 21 -3.66 10.82 -14.25
N VAL A 22 -3.82 10.08 -13.14
CA VAL A 22 -4.07 8.62 -13.20
C VAL A 22 -5.56 8.27 -13.19
N THR A 23 -6.41 9.05 -12.52
CA THR A 23 -7.85 8.71 -12.40
C THR A 23 -8.64 9.11 -13.64
N GLU A 24 -8.29 10.18 -14.35
CA GLU A 24 -8.98 10.57 -15.59
C GLU A 24 -8.84 9.49 -16.69
N PRO A 25 -7.64 9.01 -17.06
CA PRO A 25 -7.51 7.91 -18.02
C PRO A 25 -8.17 6.61 -17.52
N ALA A 26 -8.11 6.34 -16.21
CA ALA A 26 -8.77 5.18 -15.62
C ALA A 26 -10.29 5.19 -15.84
N LYS A 27 -10.95 6.35 -15.72
CA LYS A 27 -12.39 6.50 -15.99
C LYS A 27 -12.75 6.16 -17.44
N HIS A 28 -11.80 6.29 -18.36
CA HIS A 28 -11.93 5.93 -19.77
C HIS A 28 -11.49 4.49 -20.09
N GLY A 29 -11.09 3.71 -19.08
CA GLY A 29 -10.57 2.34 -19.27
C GLY A 29 -9.17 2.28 -19.86
N ASP A 30 -8.42 3.40 -19.89
CA ASP A 30 -7.11 3.48 -20.51
C ASP A 30 -5.99 3.08 -19.53
N GLY A 31 -5.87 1.78 -19.26
CA GLY A 31 -4.82 1.24 -18.40
C GLY A 31 -3.39 1.45 -18.94
N ALA A 32 -3.24 1.63 -20.26
CA ALA A 32 -1.94 1.93 -20.87
C ALA A 32 -1.47 3.34 -20.48
N LYS A 33 -2.37 4.33 -20.54
CA LYS A 33 -2.05 5.70 -20.13
C LYS A 33 -1.81 5.80 -18.63
N VAL A 34 -2.60 5.10 -17.80
CA VAL A 34 -2.36 5.02 -16.35
C VAL A 34 -0.94 4.53 -16.05
N ARG A 35 -0.51 3.47 -16.72
CA ARG A 35 0.85 2.90 -16.58
C ARG A 35 1.94 3.88 -17.04
N GLU A 36 1.72 4.57 -18.15
CA GLU A 36 2.64 5.60 -18.65
C GLU A 36 2.83 6.71 -17.62
N VAL A 37 1.73 7.24 -17.08
CA VAL A 37 1.75 8.27 -16.03
C VAL A 37 2.49 7.75 -14.80
N LEU A 38 2.14 6.57 -14.28
CA LEU A 38 2.78 5.99 -13.10
C LEU A 38 4.28 5.68 -13.31
N ARG A 39 4.70 5.33 -14.53
CA ARG A 39 6.12 5.12 -14.89
C ARG A 39 6.88 6.45 -14.92
N ASP A 40 6.29 7.47 -15.53
CA ASP A 40 6.93 8.76 -15.76
C ASP A 40 6.81 9.71 -14.55
N ALA A 41 6.01 9.33 -13.55
CA ALA A 41 5.74 10.11 -12.37
C ALA A 41 7.00 10.50 -11.57
N LYS A 42 8.11 9.75 -11.70
CA LYS A 42 9.41 10.18 -11.19
C LYS A 42 9.83 11.54 -11.75
N ARG A 43 9.74 11.72 -13.07
CA ARG A 43 10.27 12.89 -13.76
C ARG A 43 9.43 14.13 -13.47
N THR A 44 8.13 13.94 -13.30
CA THR A 44 7.16 15.02 -13.12
C THR A 44 6.96 15.37 -11.64
N HIS A 45 6.92 14.36 -10.77
CA HIS A 45 6.48 14.48 -9.37
C HIS A 45 7.52 14.00 -8.35
N PHE A 46 8.77 13.73 -8.78
CA PHE A 46 9.86 13.24 -7.92
C PHE A 46 9.56 11.92 -7.18
N LEU A 47 8.75 11.06 -7.79
CA LEU A 47 8.32 9.81 -7.15
C LEU A 47 9.38 8.71 -7.04
N TRP A 48 9.04 7.66 -6.27
CA TRP A 48 9.89 6.50 -6.01
C TRP A 48 10.30 5.81 -7.32
N GLN A 49 11.55 5.36 -7.38
CA GLN A 49 12.04 4.55 -8.49
C GLN A 49 12.89 3.39 -7.98
N ALA A 50 12.63 2.24 -8.56
CA ALA A 50 13.43 1.05 -8.38
C ALA A 50 14.89 1.32 -8.79
N SER A 51 15.85 0.82 -8.00
CA SER A 51 17.23 0.65 -8.48
C SER A 51 17.25 -0.30 -9.69
N GLY A 52 18.34 -0.32 -10.46
CA GLY A 52 18.47 -1.25 -11.60
C GLY A 52 18.18 -2.70 -11.20
N THR A 53 18.76 -3.16 -10.09
CA THR A 53 18.52 -4.49 -9.52
C THR A 53 17.06 -4.71 -9.10
N GLN A 54 16.43 -3.71 -8.49
CA GLN A 54 15.02 -3.80 -8.12
C GLN A 54 14.11 -3.86 -9.34
N GLN A 55 14.42 -3.09 -10.39
CA GLN A 55 13.66 -3.10 -11.64
C GLN A 55 13.79 -4.44 -12.35
N GLU A 56 14.99 -5.02 -12.43
CA GLU A 56 15.18 -6.38 -12.95
C GLU A 56 14.34 -7.42 -12.18
N GLY A 57 14.28 -7.29 -10.85
CA GLY A 57 13.44 -8.15 -10.01
C GLY A 57 11.95 -7.97 -10.32
N ILE A 58 11.49 -6.72 -10.44
CA ILE A 58 10.10 -6.40 -10.81
C ILE A 58 9.74 -6.99 -12.17
N ASP A 59 10.60 -6.80 -13.19
CA ASP A 59 10.39 -7.33 -14.54
C ASP A 59 10.34 -8.86 -14.52
N LYS A 60 11.24 -9.52 -13.79
CA LYS A 60 11.22 -10.98 -13.62
C LYS A 60 9.93 -11.47 -12.96
N CYS A 61 9.44 -10.73 -11.97
CA CYS A 61 8.18 -11.01 -11.29
C CYS A 61 6.98 -10.83 -12.23
N ILE A 62 6.97 -9.78 -13.06
CA ILE A 62 5.96 -9.54 -14.10
C ILE A 62 5.91 -10.74 -15.06
N ASP A 63 7.06 -11.13 -15.62
CA ASP A 63 7.15 -12.25 -16.55
C ASP A 63 6.66 -13.56 -15.93
N THR A 64 7.07 -13.84 -14.69
CA THR A 64 6.76 -15.09 -14.01
C THR A 64 5.29 -15.16 -13.58
N CYS A 65 4.73 -14.08 -13.03
CA CYS A 65 3.38 -14.09 -12.46
C CYS A 65 2.28 -13.91 -13.51
N LEU A 66 2.60 -13.29 -14.65
CA LEU A 66 1.60 -12.91 -15.64
C LEU A 66 1.67 -13.71 -16.93
N ALA A 67 2.72 -14.52 -17.14
CA ALA A 67 2.75 -15.48 -18.25
C ALA A 67 1.54 -16.43 -18.24
N GLU A 68 0.99 -16.74 -17.06
CA GLU A 68 -0.15 -17.65 -16.90
C GLU A 68 -1.47 -16.90 -16.62
N ALA A 69 -1.42 -15.61 -16.27
CA ALA A 69 -2.54 -14.88 -15.68
C ALA A 69 -3.37 -14.07 -16.70
N GLY A 70 -3.70 -14.64 -17.87
CA GLY A 70 -4.66 -14.04 -18.81
C GLY A 70 -4.43 -12.55 -19.16
N ALA A 71 -5.50 -11.87 -19.60
CA ALA A 71 -5.48 -10.45 -19.98
C ALA A 71 -5.48 -9.51 -18.76
N GLU A 72 -4.56 -9.69 -17.80
CA GLU A 72 -4.29 -8.71 -16.74
C GLU A 72 -3.32 -7.63 -17.24
N GLN A 73 -3.57 -6.38 -16.87
CA GLN A 73 -2.71 -5.25 -17.21
C GLN A 73 -1.92 -4.81 -15.98
N VAL A 74 -0.59 -4.89 -16.05
CA VAL A 74 0.28 -4.32 -14.99
C VAL A 74 0.16 -2.81 -14.96
N LEU A 75 -0.12 -2.26 -13.80
CA LEU A 75 -0.11 -0.82 -13.58
C LEU A 75 1.26 -0.37 -13.08
N LYS A 76 1.79 -1.02 -12.02
CA LYS A 76 3.13 -0.74 -11.48
C LYS A 76 3.62 -1.86 -10.55
N GLY A 77 4.93 -1.89 -10.33
CA GLY A 77 5.59 -2.73 -9.33
C GLY A 77 6.49 -1.92 -8.41
N TRP A 78 6.66 -2.39 -7.18
CA TRP A 78 7.50 -1.77 -6.15
C TRP A 78 8.30 -2.82 -5.38
N ALA A 79 9.53 -2.47 -5.02
CA ALA A 79 10.26 -3.20 -4.00
C ALA A 79 9.91 -2.59 -2.63
N VAL A 80 9.40 -3.41 -1.72
CA VAL A 80 8.80 -2.96 -0.46
C VAL A 80 9.30 -3.79 0.72
N THR A 81 9.26 -3.21 1.90
CA THR A 81 9.36 -3.95 3.16
C THR A 81 7.94 -4.27 3.64
N SER A 82 7.58 -5.55 3.70
CA SER A 82 6.32 -6.01 4.28
C SER A 82 6.52 -6.43 5.73
N VAL A 83 5.65 -5.96 6.62
CA VAL A 83 5.67 -6.33 8.04
C VAL A 83 4.72 -7.52 8.26
N ASN A 84 5.25 -8.65 8.72
CA ASN A 84 4.42 -9.83 8.97
C ASN A 84 3.64 -9.73 10.29
N GLU A 85 2.84 -10.75 10.62
CA GLU A 85 2.02 -10.79 11.83
C GLU A 85 2.81 -10.80 13.14
N TRP A 86 4.13 -11.02 13.08
CA TRP A 86 5.07 -10.99 14.21
C TRP A 86 5.84 -9.68 14.29
N GLY A 87 5.56 -8.71 13.41
CA GLY A 87 6.27 -7.45 13.33
C GLY A 87 7.67 -7.58 12.72
N VAL A 88 7.98 -8.67 12.04
CA VAL A 88 9.25 -8.89 11.36
C VAL A 88 9.18 -8.37 9.94
N ASP A 89 10.22 -7.66 9.56
CA ASP A 89 10.38 -7.07 8.24
C ASP A 89 10.80 -8.11 7.21
N GLN A 90 10.17 -8.02 6.04
CA GLN A 90 10.37 -8.96 4.95
C GLN A 90 10.41 -8.21 3.64
N GLU A 91 11.51 -8.33 2.91
CA GLU A 91 11.62 -7.76 1.57
C GLU A 91 10.68 -8.48 0.60
N ARG A 92 9.88 -7.72 -0.13
CA ARG A 92 8.90 -8.23 -1.10
C ARG A 92 8.90 -7.37 -2.34
N ILE A 93 8.43 -7.95 -3.43
CA ILE A 93 7.97 -7.20 -4.59
C ILE A 93 6.45 -7.16 -4.52
N LEU A 94 5.88 -5.96 -4.60
CA LEU A 94 4.46 -5.74 -4.77
C LEU A 94 4.20 -5.42 -6.25
N LEU A 95 3.30 -6.15 -6.91
CA LEU A 95 2.83 -5.82 -8.26
C LEU A 95 1.34 -5.51 -8.22
N LEU A 96 0.93 -4.38 -8.77
CA LEU A 96 -0.47 -4.02 -8.93
C LEU A 96 -0.88 -4.18 -10.39
N THR A 97 -1.95 -4.94 -10.61
CA THR A 97 -2.64 -5.04 -11.89
C THR A 97 -4.00 -4.35 -11.81
N ASP A 98 -4.70 -4.29 -12.94
CA ASP A 98 -6.10 -3.90 -13.03
C ASP A 98 -7.07 -4.88 -12.35
N LYS A 99 -6.60 -6.02 -11.81
CA LYS A 99 -7.48 -7.03 -11.17
C LYS A 99 -7.01 -7.50 -9.80
N LYS A 100 -5.71 -7.48 -9.55
CA LYS A 100 -5.12 -8.06 -8.35
C LYS A 100 -3.92 -7.26 -7.87
N VAL A 101 -3.62 -7.40 -6.59
CA VAL A 101 -2.31 -7.07 -6.04
C VAL A 101 -1.56 -8.36 -5.73
N TYR A 102 -0.34 -8.49 -6.24
CA TYR A 102 0.55 -9.61 -5.99
C TYR A 102 1.60 -9.20 -4.96
N ARG A 103 1.78 -10.02 -3.93
CA ARG A 103 2.90 -9.96 -2.99
C ARG A 103 3.82 -11.13 -3.26
N ILE A 104 5.05 -10.81 -3.64
CA ILE A 104 6.00 -11.79 -4.15
C ILE A 104 7.23 -11.81 -3.24
N LYS A 105 7.59 -13.00 -2.77
CA LYS A 105 8.89 -13.25 -2.15
C LYS A 105 9.89 -13.47 -3.28
N PHE A 106 10.74 -12.48 -3.50
CA PHE A 106 11.80 -12.51 -4.51
C PHE A 106 13.14 -12.61 -3.82
N ASP A 107 14.02 -13.43 -4.37
CA ASP A 107 15.41 -13.56 -3.95
C ASP A 107 16.28 -12.76 -4.91
N PHE A 108 16.81 -11.63 -4.44
CA PHE A 108 17.62 -10.73 -5.27
C PHE A 108 18.99 -11.31 -5.63
N ASP A 109 19.52 -12.24 -4.84
CA ASP A 109 20.82 -12.88 -5.09
C ASP A 109 20.70 -13.93 -6.19
N SER A 110 19.71 -14.82 -6.06
CA SER A 110 19.46 -15.87 -7.07
C SER A 110 18.60 -15.41 -8.24
N LYS A 111 18.01 -14.21 -8.16
CA LYS A 111 17.03 -13.65 -9.11
C LYS A 111 15.85 -14.57 -9.37
N THR A 112 15.34 -15.22 -8.33
CA THR A 112 14.23 -16.18 -8.42
C THR A 112 13.00 -15.76 -7.64
N VAL A 113 11.83 -16.08 -8.19
CA VAL A 113 10.55 -15.98 -7.47
C VAL A 113 10.42 -17.19 -6.55
N GLN A 114 10.46 -16.97 -5.24
CA GLN A 114 10.36 -18.04 -4.24
C GLN A 114 8.90 -18.38 -3.91
N SER A 115 8.02 -17.37 -3.84
CA SER A 115 6.59 -17.59 -3.61
C SER A 115 5.76 -16.38 -4.03
N THR A 116 4.55 -16.63 -4.52
CA THR A 116 3.61 -15.59 -4.93
C THR A 116 2.30 -15.73 -4.17
N LYS A 117 1.77 -14.61 -3.69
CA LYS A 117 0.41 -14.48 -3.17
C LYS A 117 -0.31 -13.39 -3.94
N ALA A 118 -1.55 -13.64 -4.33
CA ALA A 118 -2.36 -12.70 -5.08
C ALA A 118 -3.65 -12.43 -4.30
N VAL A 119 -4.03 -11.16 -4.19
CA VAL A 119 -5.28 -10.70 -3.61
C VAL A 119 -6.05 -9.98 -4.71
N ALA A 120 -7.26 -10.46 -5.02
CA ALA A 120 -8.12 -9.77 -5.96
C ALA A 120 -8.53 -8.40 -5.40
N LEU A 121 -8.65 -7.39 -6.26
CA LEU A 121 -9.07 -6.06 -5.83
C LEU A 121 -10.44 -6.08 -5.16
N SER A 122 -11.34 -6.99 -5.57
CA SER A 122 -12.66 -7.24 -4.95
C SER A 122 -12.62 -7.70 -3.49
N GLU A 123 -11.48 -8.23 -3.05
CA GLU A 123 -11.25 -8.68 -1.68
C GLU A 123 -10.66 -7.59 -0.80
N ILE A 124 -10.24 -6.46 -1.37
CA ILE A 124 -9.75 -5.30 -0.63
C ILE A 124 -10.96 -4.54 -0.08
N LEU A 125 -10.91 -4.26 1.23
CA LEU A 125 -11.91 -3.46 1.94
C LEU A 125 -11.53 -1.99 1.92
N ARG A 126 -10.26 -1.70 2.24
CA ARG A 126 -9.69 -0.36 2.20
C ARG A 126 -8.17 -0.41 2.12
N VAL A 127 -7.60 0.69 1.66
CA VAL A 127 -6.17 1.00 1.69
C VAL A 127 -6.00 2.26 2.52
N GLU A 128 -5.15 2.19 3.53
CA GLU A 128 -4.76 3.34 4.35
C GLU A 128 -3.31 3.70 4.05
N TYR A 129 -2.98 4.98 3.98
CA TYR A 129 -1.62 5.46 3.78
C TYR A 129 -1.26 6.61 4.73
N GLY A 130 0.02 6.74 5.07
CA GLY A 130 0.51 7.78 5.96
C GLY A 130 1.25 7.21 7.17
N SER A 131 1.26 7.96 8.27
CA SER A 131 1.98 7.59 9.48
C SER A 131 1.26 6.49 10.25
N PHE A 132 2.00 5.43 10.59
CA PHE A 132 1.52 4.38 11.46
C PHE A 132 2.36 4.31 12.73
N LYS A 133 1.70 4.11 13.87
CA LYS A 133 2.41 3.72 15.10
C LYS A 133 2.98 2.32 14.87
N ALA A 134 4.28 2.17 15.10
CA ALA A 134 4.93 0.86 15.10
C ALA A 134 4.15 -0.10 15.99
N ALA A 135 3.95 -1.33 15.50
CA ALA A 135 3.31 -2.36 16.30
C ALA A 135 4.10 -2.55 17.60
N LYS A 136 3.46 -2.32 18.76
CA LYS A 136 4.08 -2.47 20.09
C LYS A 136 4.72 -3.86 20.31
N THR A 137 4.32 -4.84 19.50
CA THR A 137 4.71 -6.24 19.55
C THR A 137 5.83 -6.61 18.57
N SER A 138 6.33 -5.67 17.75
CA SER A 138 7.46 -5.97 16.86
C SER A 138 8.74 -6.14 17.67
N LEU A 139 9.36 -7.31 17.50
CA LEU A 139 10.65 -7.65 18.11
C LEU A 139 11.79 -6.76 17.59
N THR A 140 11.72 -6.30 16.34
CA THR A 140 12.71 -5.37 15.78
C THR A 140 12.57 -3.99 16.42
N THR A 141 11.35 -3.52 16.68
CA THR A 141 11.13 -2.23 17.37
C THR A 141 11.71 -2.20 18.78
N TRP A 142 11.89 -3.33 19.46
CA TRP A 142 12.47 -3.33 20.82
C TRP A 142 13.95 -2.94 20.84
N VAL A 143 14.70 -3.25 19.77
CA VAL A 143 16.12 -2.92 19.62
C VAL A 143 16.31 -1.52 19.02
N TRP A 144 15.40 -1.08 18.15
CA TRP A 144 15.48 0.19 17.40
C TRP A 144 14.46 1.25 17.88
N LYS A 145 14.11 1.19 19.17
CA LYS A 145 12.91 1.78 19.80
C LYS A 145 12.77 3.29 19.75
N LYS A 146 13.78 4.03 19.28
CA LYS A 146 13.80 5.50 19.28
C LYS A 146 13.57 6.16 17.92
N GLU A 147 13.71 5.44 16.80
CA GLU A 147 13.64 6.04 15.46
C GLU A 147 12.38 5.67 14.65
N ILE A 148 11.64 4.63 15.06
CA ILE A 148 10.45 4.13 14.33
C ILE A 148 9.12 4.62 14.95
N GLU A 149 9.12 5.70 15.73
CA GLU A 149 7.88 6.19 16.35
C GLU A 149 6.87 6.74 15.33
N GLN A 150 7.30 7.02 14.09
CA GLN A 150 6.43 7.45 12.99
C GLN A 150 6.95 6.93 11.63
N SER A 151 6.82 5.63 11.35
CA SER A 151 7.04 5.14 9.99
C SER A 151 5.86 5.51 9.09
N GLN A 152 6.13 6.07 7.92
CA GLN A 152 5.14 6.24 6.87
C GLN A 152 5.03 4.93 6.08
N GLY A 153 3.83 4.57 5.67
CA GLY A 153 3.66 3.37 4.87
C GLY A 153 2.27 3.26 4.28
N PHE A 154 1.88 2.02 4.00
CA PHE A 154 0.52 1.69 3.59
C PHE A 154 0.03 0.41 4.28
N ARG A 155 -1.27 0.38 4.56
CA ARG A 155 -1.98 -0.78 5.08
C ARG A 155 -3.07 -1.20 4.10
N ILE A 156 -3.04 -2.45 3.67
CA ILE A 156 -4.09 -3.04 2.85
C ILE A 156 -4.93 -3.93 3.76
N TYR A 157 -6.23 -3.66 3.82
CA TYR A 157 -7.20 -4.43 4.59
C TYR A 157 -8.01 -5.31 3.64
N THR A 158 -8.12 -6.60 3.95
CA THR A 158 -8.74 -7.61 3.08
C THR A 158 -9.79 -8.43 3.82
N LYS A 159 -10.80 -8.92 3.07
CA LYS A 159 -11.83 -9.85 3.56
C LYS A 159 -11.24 -11.20 3.96
N GLU A 160 -10.35 -11.70 3.11
CA GLU A 160 -9.67 -12.98 3.32
C GLU A 160 -8.24 -12.79 3.79
N ARG A 161 -7.77 -13.77 4.56
CA ARG A 161 -6.41 -13.75 5.11
C ARG A 161 -5.40 -14.11 4.04
N ASP A 162 -4.42 -13.25 3.86
CA ASP A 162 -3.23 -13.53 3.07
C ASP A 162 -2.04 -13.97 3.96
N GLY A 163 -2.09 -15.18 4.51
CA GLY A 163 -1.05 -15.78 5.35
C GLY A 163 -1.55 -16.85 6.33
N ASN A 164 -0.69 -17.29 7.26
CA ASN A 164 -1.04 -18.28 8.28
C ASN A 164 -1.77 -17.63 9.48
N LYS A 165 -2.49 -18.44 10.27
CA LYS A 165 -3.06 -18.01 11.54
C LYS A 165 -1.96 -17.76 12.57
N SER A 166 -2.05 -16.65 13.31
CA SER A 166 -1.13 -16.43 14.43
C SER A 166 -1.51 -17.36 15.59
N ILE A 167 -0.54 -17.70 16.46
CA ILE A 167 -0.81 -18.54 17.64
C ILE A 167 -1.89 -17.89 18.53
N ASN A 168 -1.81 -16.58 18.71
CA ASN A 168 -2.77 -15.82 19.52
C ASN A 168 -4.19 -15.90 18.97
N GLU A 169 -4.32 -15.87 17.65
CA GLU A 169 -5.62 -15.99 17.01
C GLU A 169 -6.17 -17.41 17.08
N MET A 170 -5.33 -18.44 16.89
CA MET A 170 -5.75 -19.82 17.09
C MET A 170 -6.24 -20.04 18.52
N ALA A 171 -5.50 -19.53 19.51
CA ALA A 171 -5.90 -19.58 20.92
C ALA A 171 -7.23 -18.84 21.16
N ARG A 172 -7.41 -17.65 20.57
CA ARG A 172 -8.66 -16.88 20.70
C ARG A 172 -9.85 -17.59 20.04
N GLN A 173 -9.67 -18.19 18.86
CA GLN A 173 -10.71 -18.97 18.20
C GLN A 173 -11.10 -20.22 18.99
N GLN A 174 -10.14 -20.85 19.67
CA GLN A 174 -10.41 -21.99 20.56
C GLN A 174 -11.14 -21.59 21.85
N LEU A 175 -10.86 -20.39 22.37
CA LEU A 175 -11.49 -19.89 23.60
C LEU A 175 -12.86 -19.23 23.37
N ALA A 176 -13.13 -18.69 22.18
CA ALA A 176 -14.38 -17.96 21.90
C ALA A 176 -15.66 -18.77 22.20
N PRO A 177 -15.79 -20.06 21.84
CA PRO A 177 -16.96 -20.88 22.20
C PRO A 177 -17.10 -21.09 23.70
N VAL A 178 -15.99 -21.19 24.42
CA VAL A 178 -15.97 -21.37 25.89
C VAL A 178 -16.47 -20.11 26.60
N LEU A 179 -16.16 -18.93 26.03
CA LEU A 179 -16.56 -17.63 26.57
C LEU A 179 -17.97 -17.19 26.11
N GLY A 180 -18.60 -17.92 25.19
CA GLY A 180 -19.89 -17.52 24.61
C GLY A 180 -19.80 -16.26 23.74
N GLU A 181 -18.59 -15.91 23.28
CA GLU A 181 -18.35 -14.75 22.43
C GLU A 181 -18.35 -15.16 20.96
N ALA A 182 -19.08 -14.41 20.12
CA ALA A 182 -18.92 -14.53 18.68
C ALA A 182 -17.49 -14.11 18.31
N PRO A 183 -16.77 -14.87 17.46
CA PRO A 183 -15.46 -14.44 17.00
C PRO A 183 -15.60 -13.08 16.31
N PRO A 184 -14.77 -12.09 16.65
CA PRO A 184 -14.87 -10.77 16.05
C PRO A 184 -14.70 -10.89 14.52
N GLU A 185 -15.44 -10.09 13.75
CA GLU A 185 -15.08 -9.84 12.36
C GLU A 185 -13.72 -9.11 12.39
N VAL A 186 -12.68 -9.80 11.94
CA VAL A 186 -11.33 -9.25 11.92
C VAL A 186 -10.96 -8.97 10.48
N ASP A 187 -10.90 -7.69 10.12
CA ASP A 187 -10.23 -7.27 8.89
C ASP A 187 -8.79 -7.77 8.92
N PHE A 188 -8.34 -8.44 7.86
CA PHE A 188 -6.94 -8.84 7.76
C PHE A 188 -6.12 -7.68 7.22
N VAL A 189 -5.08 -7.28 7.95
CA VAL A 189 -4.23 -6.16 7.57
C VAL A 189 -2.84 -6.63 7.18
N ARG A 190 -2.30 -6.00 6.13
CA ARG A 190 -0.89 -6.08 5.76
C ARG A 190 -0.31 -4.70 5.68
N GLU A 191 0.78 -4.51 6.42
CA GLU A 191 1.53 -3.27 6.45
C GLU A 191 2.76 -3.40 5.56
N TYR A 192 3.06 -2.31 4.89
CA TYR A 192 4.16 -2.23 3.95
C TYR A 192 4.78 -0.84 3.99
N ARG A 193 6.09 -0.78 3.71
CA ARG A 193 6.92 0.41 3.73
C ARG A 193 7.81 0.45 2.49
N ALA A 194 8.33 1.63 2.15
CA ALA A 194 9.33 1.73 1.10
C ALA A 194 10.56 0.91 1.50
N LEU A 195 11.11 0.13 0.58
CA LEU A 195 12.36 -0.60 0.85
C LEU A 195 13.50 0.41 1.09
N ASN A 196 14.30 0.19 2.13
CA ASN A 196 15.39 1.08 2.58
C ASN A 196 14.93 2.52 2.90
N ALA A 197 13.70 2.65 3.41
CA ALA A 197 13.15 3.91 3.87
C ALA A 197 14.02 4.62 4.93
N GLU A 198 14.76 3.85 5.73
CA GLU A 198 15.61 4.36 6.83
C GLU A 198 16.69 5.33 6.33
N ASP A 199 17.23 5.09 5.13
CA ASP A 199 18.27 5.92 4.54
C ASP A 199 17.70 7.23 3.95
N GLU A 200 16.43 7.23 3.53
CA GLU A 200 15.79 8.35 2.85
C GLU A 200 14.31 8.50 3.25
N PRO A 201 14.01 9.06 4.45
CA PRO A 201 12.66 9.08 5.03
C PRO A 201 11.61 9.79 4.17
N TRP A 202 12.01 10.79 3.39
CA TRP A 202 11.13 11.50 2.45
C TRP A 202 10.59 10.58 1.35
N ARG A 203 11.28 9.47 1.04
CA ARG A 203 10.81 8.49 0.06
C ARG A 203 9.53 7.80 0.53
N GLU A 204 9.30 7.66 1.84
CA GLU A 204 8.12 6.95 2.32
C GLU A 204 6.82 7.71 2.06
N GLU A 205 6.80 9.03 2.26
CA GLU A 205 5.63 9.87 1.99
C GLU A 205 5.26 9.85 0.50
N VAL A 206 6.28 10.07 -0.33
CA VAL A 206 6.18 10.06 -1.79
C VAL A 206 5.72 8.69 -2.31
N PHE A 207 6.31 7.62 -1.77
CA PHE A 207 5.93 6.25 -2.08
C PHE A 207 4.48 5.93 -1.68
N ALA A 208 4.06 6.37 -0.49
CA ALA A 208 2.71 6.13 0.00
C ALA A 208 1.66 6.88 -0.83
N GLN A 209 1.95 8.12 -1.23
CA GLN A 209 1.12 8.91 -2.14
C GLN A 209 1.00 8.25 -3.52
N GLU A 210 2.11 7.85 -4.12
CA GLU A 210 2.11 7.18 -5.41
C GLU A 210 1.28 5.89 -5.38
N LEU A 211 1.49 5.07 -4.35
CA LEU A 211 0.77 3.82 -4.18
C LEU A 211 -0.72 4.08 -3.99
N ALA A 212 -1.11 5.08 -3.19
CA ALA A 212 -2.50 5.49 -3.05
C ALA A 212 -3.13 5.89 -4.39
N ALA A 213 -2.46 6.72 -5.19
CA ALA A 213 -2.93 7.12 -6.51
C ALA A 213 -3.07 5.92 -7.46
N ALA A 214 -2.11 4.98 -7.44
CA ALA A 214 -2.16 3.77 -8.24
C ALA A 214 -3.35 2.86 -7.84
N PHE A 215 -3.63 2.70 -6.55
CA PHE A 215 -4.79 1.93 -6.06
C PHE A 215 -6.12 2.60 -6.39
N MET A 216 -6.20 3.94 -6.37
CA MET A 216 -7.39 4.67 -6.84
C MET A 216 -7.62 4.44 -8.34
N ALA A 217 -6.58 4.49 -9.17
CA ALA A 217 -6.71 4.18 -10.60
C ALA A 217 -7.13 2.72 -10.83
N ALA A 218 -6.56 1.78 -10.08
CA ALA A 218 -6.89 0.36 -10.17
C ALA A 218 -8.34 0.06 -9.77
N SER A 219 -8.88 0.73 -8.73
CA SER A 219 -10.28 0.57 -8.32
C SER A 219 -11.24 1.03 -9.41
N ILE A 220 -10.93 2.15 -10.08
CA ILE A 220 -11.71 2.67 -11.22
C ILE A 220 -11.63 1.71 -12.42
N LEU A 221 -10.43 1.30 -12.83
CA LEU A 221 -10.23 0.39 -13.98
C LEU A 221 -10.94 -0.94 -13.81
N SER A 222 -10.94 -1.48 -12.58
CA SER A 222 -11.57 -2.76 -12.23
C SER A 222 -13.07 -2.66 -11.96
N SER A 223 -13.62 -1.45 -11.88
CA SER A 223 -14.99 -1.20 -11.38
C SER A 223 -15.24 -1.79 -9.98
N VAL A 224 -14.20 -1.92 -9.15
CA VAL A 224 -14.30 -2.39 -7.77
C VAL A 224 -14.29 -1.20 -6.83
N SER A 225 -15.17 -1.20 -5.83
CA SER A 225 -15.21 -0.16 -4.81
C SER A 225 -14.49 -0.62 -3.53
N PHE A 226 -13.38 0.05 -3.21
CA PHE A 226 -12.73 0.02 -1.91
C PHE A 226 -12.26 1.44 -1.54
N ASP A 227 -12.16 1.71 -0.24
CA ASP A 227 -11.77 3.03 0.26
C ASP A 227 -10.25 3.21 0.19
N VAL A 228 -9.76 4.37 -0.29
CA VAL A 228 -8.34 4.72 -0.26
C VAL A 228 -8.22 6.04 0.47
N ARG A 229 -7.63 6.02 1.67
CA ARG A 229 -7.66 7.18 2.58
C ARG A 229 -6.39 7.34 3.40
N PRO A 230 -6.13 8.54 3.93
CA PRO A 230 -5.12 8.70 4.96
C PRO A 230 -5.40 7.84 6.18
N ALA A 231 -4.35 7.31 6.79
CA ALA A 231 -4.41 6.68 8.09
C ALA A 231 -4.96 7.69 9.11
N ALA A 232 -5.96 7.26 9.90
CA ALA A 232 -6.45 8.10 10.99
C ALA A 232 -5.31 8.28 12.00
N MET A 233 -4.78 9.50 12.11
CA MET A 233 -3.98 9.84 13.27
C MET A 233 -4.88 9.73 14.49
N ASP A 234 -4.49 8.93 15.49
CA ASP A 234 -5.15 8.92 16.79
C ASP A 234 -5.34 10.39 17.21
N LYS A 235 -6.57 10.76 17.57
CA LYS A 235 -7.09 12.13 17.77
C LYS A 235 -6.42 12.94 18.89
N GLU A 236 -5.15 12.72 19.20
CA GLU A 236 -4.41 13.43 20.24
C GLU A 236 -3.60 14.63 19.72
N VAL A 237 -3.76 15.05 18.46
CA VAL A 237 -3.23 16.34 18.00
C VAL A 237 -4.38 17.35 17.90
N PRO A 238 -4.50 18.31 18.83
CA PRO A 238 -5.50 19.37 18.74
C PRO A 238 -5.20 20.23 17.51
N GLY A 239 -6.10 20.22 16.51
CA GLY A 239 -6.13 21.25 15.45
C GLY A 239 -5.49 20.93 14.09
N GLY A 240 -5.56 19.68 13.59
CA GLY A 240 -4.98 19.32 12.29
C GLY A 240 -5.88 19.56 11.06
N VAL A 241 -5.47 20.48 10.19
CA VAL A 241 -6.04 20.84 8.86
C VAL A 241 -6.24 19.66 7.88
N PHE A 242 -5.62 18.51 8.17
CA PHE A 242 -5.55 17.33 7.31
C PHE A 242 -6.92 16.69 6.97
N SER A 243 -7.87 16.70 7.92
CA SER A 243 -9.18 16.07 7.74
C SER A 243 -10.12 16.87 6.82
N MET A 244 -9.92 18.19 6.65
CA MET A 244 -10.87 19.04 5.92
C MET A 244 -10.68 18.98 4.40
N PHE A 245 -9.45 18.83 3.91
CA PHE A 245 -9.15 18.84 2.47
C PHE A 245 -9.53 17.54 1.75
N TYR A 246 -9.45 16.38 2.40
CA TYR A 246 -9.87 15.11 1.79
C TYR A 246 -11.37 15.04 1.53
N ASN A 247 -12.17 15.65 2.41
CA ASN A 247 -13.61 15.77 2.22
C ASN A 247 -13.97 16.78 1.12
N SER A 248 -13.17 17.82 0.88
CA SER A 248 -13.43 18.83 -0.16
C SER A 248 -13.10 18.37 -1.58
N LEU A 249 -12.18 17.41 -1.74
CA LEU A 249 -11.83 16.85 -3.06
C LEU A 249 -12.77 15.73 -3.54
N GLY A 250 -13.81 15.39 -2.78
CA GLY A 250 -14.76 14.33 -3.15
C GLY A 250 -14.15 12.93 -3.26
N MET A 251 -12.89 12.75 -2.83
CA MET A 251 -12.12 11.51 -3.02
C MET A 251 -12.58 10.34 -2.14
N GLY A 252 -13.43 10.59 -1.12
CA GLY A 252 -13.82 9.57 -0.14
C GLY A 252 -14.79 8.50 -0.65
N LYS A 253 -15.34 8.62 -1.86
CA LYS A 253 -16.24 7.61 -2.45
C LYS A 253 -16.16 7.61 -3.99
N TYR A 254 -15.14 6.97 -4.55
CA TYR A 254 -15.21 6.48 -5.94
C TYR A 254 -16.11 5.23 -5.96
N SER A 255 -17.42 5.45 -5.81
CA SER A 255 -18.41 4.45 -6.20
C SER A 255 -18.54 4.55 -7.71
N ALA A 256 -18.22 3.48 -8.43
CA ALA A 256 -18.78 3.31 -9.76
C ALA A 256 -20.31 3.45 -9.61
N LYS A 257 -20.93 4.39 -10.32
CA LYS A 257 -22.39 4.36 -10.49
C LYS A 257 -22.65 3.16 -11.38
N ALA A 258 -23.24 2.11 -10.81
CA ALA A 258 -23.80 0.99 -11.54
C ALA A 258 -24.92 1.45 -12.48
#